data_AF-A0AAD3DID5-F1
#
_entry.id   AF-A0AAD3DID5-F1
#
_cell.length_a   1.000
_cell.length_b   1.000
_cell.length_c   1.000
_cell.angle_alpha   90.00
_cell.angle_beta   90.00
_cell.angle_gamma   90.00
#
_symmetry.space_group_name_H-M   'P 1'
#
loop_
_entity.id
_entity.type
_entity.pdbx_description
1 polymer ?
#
loop_
_entity_poly.entity_id
_entity_poly.type
_entity_poly.pdbx_seq_one_letter_code
_entity_poly.pdbx_strand_id
1 'polypeptide(L)'
;MLRCTPSLLCIMLALAAGAQAARVNLRGLSMANDEELVVGFPRPPHDQHALMARWLVHQTSWGVLSTLDRDTGEPMGGVLSHSDGSRHDASGRLFFYMSPMDELTQNIVAHANCTFTVSEDQIHTSTDPTTSTSSSSLPAYRPCAGLDPEEPPCARATLLGHLAPVPPAEQPRAQQALFARHPRMADWPADHHFTFYELHVSSLHLLSWYGGMALVEGADYYAARPEGQPQLMR
;
A
#
# COMPACT_ATOMS: atom_id res chain seq x y z
N MET A 1 -58.66 12.68 63.84
CA MET A 1 -59.03 11.30 64.21
C MET A 1 -57.77 10.54 64.62
N LEU A 2 -57.81 9.96 65.82
CA LEU A 2 -56.98 8.92 66.48
C LEU A 2 -55.54 8.66 65.96
N ARG A 3 -54.50 8.97 66.75
CA ARG A 3 -53.87 8.18 67.85
C ARG A 3 -52.94 7.04 67.37
N CYS A 4 -51.65 7.14 67.72
CA CYS A 4 -50.96 6.21 68.63
C CYS A 4 -49.44 6.51 68.73
N THR A 5 -49.00 6.92 69.92
CA THR A 5 -47.64 6.72 70.47
C THR A 5 -47.63 5.39 71.27
N PRO A 6 -46.60 4.95 72.04
CA PRO A 6 -45.18 5.35 72.19
C PRO A 6 -44.19 4.13 72.20
N SER A 7 -42.88 4.34 72.40
CA SER A 7 -42.17 3.91 73.63
C SER A 7 -40.65 3.66 73.45
N LEU A 8 -39.93 4.23 74.42
CA LEU A 8 -38.57 4.06 74.92
C LEU A 8 -37.78 2.81 74.48
N LEU A 9 -36.47 2.96 74.22
CA LEU A 9 -35.43 2.57 75.19
C LEU A 9 -34.02 3.07 74.84
N CYS A 10 -33.34 3.45 75.92
CA CYS A 10 -31.98 3.90 76.14
C CYS A 10 -30.81 2.95 75.74
N ILE A 11 -29.69 3.59 75.36
CA ILE A 11 -28.28 3.33 75.79
C ILE A 11 -27.58 2.04 75.30
N MET A 12 -26.52 2.16 74.46
CA MET A 12 -25.12 1.86 74.84
C MET A 12 -24.11 1.85 73.66
N LEU A 13 -22.91 2.32 73.99
CA LEU A 13 -21.63 2.39 73.26
C LEU A 13 -21.14 1.08 72.59
N ALA A 14 -20.42 1.23 71.46
CA ALA A 14 -19.06 0.67 71.22
C ALA A 14 -18.56 1.13 69.82
N LEU A 15 -17.60 2.06 69.73
CA LEU A 15 -16.15 1.83 69.53
C LEU A 15 -15.75 1.14 68.21
N ALA A 16 -15.31 2.00 67.27
CA ALA A 16 -14.06 1.96 66.51
C ALA A 16 -13.77 0.87 65.45
N ALA A 17 -13.15 1.41 64.38
CA ALA A 17 -12.08 0.85 63.56
C ALA A 17 -12.44 0.07 62.28
N GLY A 18 -11.98 0.64 61.15
CA GLY A 18 -11.28 -0.13 60.12
C GLY A 18 -12.12 -0.59 58.93
N ALA A 19 -12.27 0.27 57.93
CA ALA A 19 -12.43 -0.17 56.55
C ALA A 19 -11.67 0.80 55.62
N GLN A 20 -10.36 0.60 55.50
CA GLN A 20 -9.59 1.18 54.42
C GLN A 20 -10.09 0.54 53.13
N ALA A 21 -10.83 1.28 52.30
CA ALA A 21 -11.11 0.85 50.93
C ALA A 21 -9.76 0.77 50.20
N ALA A 22 -9.36 -0.44 49.83
CA ALA A 22 -8.21 -0.67 48.97
C ALA A 22 -8.47 0.04 47.63
N ARG A 23 -7.82 1.19 47.42
CA ARG A 23 -7.70 1.79 46.10
C ARG A 23 -6.80 0.88 45.28
N VAL A 24 -7.40 0.08 44.40
CA VAL A 24 -6.66 -0.60 43.33
C VAL A 24 -6.10 0.50 42.43
N ASN A 25 -4.79 0.74 42.57
CA ASN A 25 -4.06 1.67 41.73
C ASN A 25 -3.84 1.00 40.37
N LEU A 26 -4.75 1.25 39.41
CA LEU A 26 -4.68 0.72 38.04
C LEU A 26 -3.56 1.36 37.19
N ARG A 27 -2.56 1.99 37.82
CA ARG A 27 -1.34 2.44 37.16
C ARG A 27 -0.31 1.31 37.17
N GLY A 28 -0.52 0.31 36.31
CA GLY A 28 0.38 -0.83 36.22
C GLY A 28 0.04 -1.90 35.19
N LEU A 29 -0.89 -1.67 34.26
CA LEU A 29 -1.06 -2.51 33.06
C LEU A 29 -0.56 -1.71 31.86
N SER A 30 0.77 -1.66 31.75
CA SER A 30 1.47 -1.05 30.63
C SER A 30 1.98 -2.14 29.70
N MET A 31 1.52 -2.06 28.45
CA MET A 31 2.09 -2.63 27.23
C MET A 31 2.10 -4.16 27.19
N ALA A 32 0.95 -4.75 26.87
CA ALA A 32 1.00 -5.90 25.97
C ALA A 32 1.66 -5.40 24.67
N ASN A 33 2.69 -6.10 24.21
CA ASN A 33 3.25 -5.88 22.89
C ASN A 33 2.11 -6.15 21.88
N ASP A 34 1.47 -5.09 21.41
CA ASP A 34 0.73 -5.14 20.15
C ASP A 34 1.81 -5.25 19.06
N GLU A 35 2.30 -6.46 18.82
CA GLU A 35 2.98 -6.76 17.57
C GLU A 35 1.96 -6.51 16.46
N GLU A 36 2.06 -5.33 15.83
CA GLU A 36 1.24 -4.98 14.69
C GLU A 36 1.50 -6.03 13.60
N LEU A 37 0.51 -6.90 13.39
CA LEU A 37 0.54 -7.89 12.33
C LEU A 37 0.62 -7.13 10.99
N VAL A 38 1.80 -7.09 10.40
CA VAL A 38 1.97 -6.54 9.07
C VAL A 38 1.49 -7.59 8.09
N VAL A 39 0.52 -7.23 7.25
CA VAL A 39 0.15 -8.10 6.13
C VAL A 39 1.27 -7.98 5.10
N GLY A 40 2.00 -9.08 4.89
CA GLY A 40 2.97 -9.17 3.82
C GLY A 40 2.45 -10.03 2.68
N PHE A 41 2.80 -9.65 1.46
CA PHE A 41 2.50 -10.43 0.27
C PHE A 41 3.76 -11.22 -0.11
N PRO A 42 3.81 -12.55 0.13
CA PRO A 42 4.97 -13.35 -0.24
C PRO A 42 5.15 -13.36 -1.76
N ARG A 43 6.42 -13.38 -2.19
CA ARG A 43 6.76 -13.46 -3.62
C ARG A 43 6.24 -14.77 -4.22
N PRO A 44 5.43 -14.75 -5.29
CA PRO A 44 4.92 -15.95 -5.93
C PRO A 44 6.02 -16.82 -6.57
N PRO A 45 5.75 -18.10 -6.85
CA PRO A 45 6.57 -18.89 -7.76
C PRO A 45 6.74 -18.20 -9.12
N HIS A 46 7.93 -18.29 -9.70
CA HIS A 46 8.29 -17.53 -10.91
C HIS A 46 7.49 -17.92 -12.15
N ASP A 47 6.93 -19.13 -12.18
CA ASP A 47 6.10 -19.73 -13.23
C ASP A 47 4.61 -19.35 -13.11
N GLN A 48 4.18 -18.75 -11.99
CA GLN A 48 2.84 -18.22 -11.80
C GLN A 48 2.76 -16.77 -12.33
N HIS A 49 2.92 -16.61 -13.63
CA HIS A 49 3.17 -15.30 -14.27
C HIS A 49 2.14 -14.21 -13.92
N ALA A 50 0.84 -14.50 -14.02
CA ALA A 50 -0.19 -13.51 -13.69
C ALA A 50 -0.15 -13.10 -12.21
N LEU A 51 0.09 -14.06 -11.31
CA LEU A 51 0.21 -13.79 -9.88
C LEU A 51 1.49 -12.99 -9.56
N MET A 52 2.60 -13.34 -10.19
CA MET A 52 3.88 -12.61 -10.08
C MET A 52 3.73 -11.16 -10.54
N ALA A 53 3.11 -10.92 -11.69
CA ALA A 53 2.86 -9.57 -12.19
C ALA A 53 1.99 -8.76 -11.22
N ARG A 54 0.95 -9.39 -10.64
CA ARG A 54 0.08 -8.75 -9.65
C ARG A 54 0.77 -8.44 -8.35
N TRP A 55 1.60 -9.35 -7.86
CA TRP A 55 2.45 -9.13 -6.71
C TRP A 55 3.41 -7.96 -6.98
N LEU A 56 4.10 -7.96 -8.12
CA LEU A 56 5.07 -6.94 -8.48
C LEU A 56 4.46 -5.53 -8.52
N VAL A 57 3.29 -5.39 -9.15
CA VAL A 57 2.55 -4.12 -9.20
C VAL A 57 2.18 -3.62 -7.80
N HIS A 58 1.77 -4.52 -6.90
CA HIS A 58 1.35 -4.17 -5.54
C HIS A 58 2.51 -3.76 -4.62
N GLN A 59 3.67 -4.40 -4.81
CA GLN A 59 4.85 -4.16 -3.99
C GLN A 59 5.58 -2.88 -4.36
N THR A 60 5.51 -2.49 -5.64
CA THR A 60 6.11 -1.24 -6.14
C THR A 60 5.20 -0.04 -5.87
N SER A 61 5.78 1.15 -5.80
CA SER A 61 5.03 2.41 -5.56
C SER A 61 5.25 3.46 -6.65
N TRP A 62 6.15 3.18 -7.59
CA TRP A 62 6.43 4.01 -8.75
C TRP A 62 6.92 3.14 -9.90
N GLY A 63 6.91 3.70 -11.11
CA GLY A 63 7.40 3.04 -12.32
C GLY A 63 7.61 4.05 -13.44
N VAL A 64 7.87 3.54 -14.65
CA VAL A 64 8.06 4.36 -15.85
C VAL A 64 6.83 4.22 -16.75
N LEU A 65 6.09 5.32 -16.91
CA LEU A 65 5.05 5.44 -17.92
C LEU A 65 5.69 5.85 -19.24
N SER A 66 5.51 5.04 -20.28
CA SER A 66 5.93 5.35 -21.64
C SER A 66 4.73 5.74 -22.49
N THR A 67 4.79 6.93 -23.08
CA THR A 67 3.77 7.55 -23.92
C THR A 67 4.35 7.87 -25.30
N LEU A 68 3.52 8.32 -26.23
CA LEU A 68 3.98 8.99 -27.45
C LEU A 68 3.86 10.50 -27.27
N ASP A 69 4.93 11.23 -27.57
CA ASP A 69 4.89 12.68 -27.62
C ASP A 69 3.79 13.16 -28.58
N ARG A 70 2.93 14.07 -28.14
CA ARG A 70 1.74 14.48 -28.90
C ARG A 70 2.06 15.21 -30.22
N ASP A 71 3.24 15.83 -30.31
CA ASP A 71 3.61 16.72 -31.40
C ASP A 71 4.51 15.98 -32.43
N THR A 72 5.40 15.12 -31.96
CA THR A 72 6.40 14.40 -32.77
C THR A 72 6.06 12.92 -32.98
N GLY A 73 5.27 12.31 -32.08
CA GLY A 73 5.03 10.87 -32.04
C GLY A 73 6.21 10.05 -31.51
N GLU A 74 7.25 10.68 -30.96
CA GLU A 74 8.40 9.98 -30.38
C GLU A 74 8.03 9.28 -29.07
N PRO A 75 8.54 8.07 -28.79
CA PRO A 75 8.36 7.43 -27.50
C PRO A 75 9.04 8.22 -26.38
N MET A 76 8.30 8.54 -25.33
CA MET A 76 8.79 9.25 -24.16
C MET A 76 8.50 8.45 -22.89
N GLY A 77 9.50 8.31 -22.01
CA GLY A 77 9.35 7.69 -20.70
C GLY A 77 9.40 8.71 -19.58
N GLY A 78 8.47 8.64 -18.63
CA GLY A 78 8.48 9.47 -17.43
C GLY A 78 8.16 8.67 -16.17
N VAL A 79 8.70 9.13 -15.03
CA VAL A 79 8.55 8.46 -13.75
C VAL A 79 7.26 8.91 -13.09
N LEU A 80 6.37 7.96 -12.77
CA LEU A 80 5.13 8.22 -12.04
C LEU A 80 5.01 7.34 -10.80
N SER A 81 4.51 7.95 -9.73
CA SER A 81 4.00 7.21 -8.58
C SER A 81 2.67 6.56 -8.92
N HIS A 82 2.47 5.32 -8.48
CA HIS A 82 1.23 4.58 -8.66
C HIS A 82 0.79 3.88 -7.38
N SER A 83 -0.45 3.41 -7.39
CA SER A 83 -0.95 2.49 -6.38
C SER A 83 -2.05 1.62 -6.97
N ASP A 84 -2.09 0.34 -6.62
CA ASP A 84 -3.22 -0.53 -6.92
C ASP A 84 -4.15 -0.76 -5.71
N GLY A 85 -3.89 -0.07 -4.59
CA GLY A 85 -4.66 -0.15 -3.36
C GLY A 85 -3.81 0.08 -2.11
N SER A 86 -4.45 -0.03 -0.93
CA SER A 86 -3.73 0.08 0.35
C SER A 86 -2.74 -1.08 0.54
N ARG A 87 -1.86 -1.04 1.55
CA ARG A 87 -0.95 -2.15 1.87
C ARG A 87 -1.63 -3.49 2.23
N HIS A 88 -2.96 -3.51 2.32
CA HIS A 88 -3.76 -4.70 2.64
C HIS A 88 -4.72 -5.10 1.51
N ASP A 89 -4.79 -4.30 0.44
CA ASP A 89 -5.74 -4.50 -0.66
C ASP A 89 -5.02 -4.39 -2.01
N ALA A 90 -4.65 -5.53 -2.58
CA ALA A 90 -3.96 -5.63 -3.86
C ALA A 90 -4.98 -5.78 -5.00
N SER A 91 -5.60 -4.69 -5.43
CA SER A 91 -6.71 -4.76 -6.39
C SER A 91 -6.28 -5.03 -7.84
N GLY A 92 -5.02 -4.70 -8.19
CA GLY A 92 -4.51 -4.73 -9.57
C GLY A 92 -5.02 -3.62 -10.48
N ARG A 93 -5.80 -2.66 -9.98
CA ARG A 93 -6.20 -1.47 -10.74
C ARG A 93 -5.19 -0.37 -10.49
N LEU A 94 -4.32 -0.05 -11.45
CA LEU A 94 -3.27 0.93 -11.24
C LEU A 94 -3.84 2.35 -11.36
N PHE A 95 -3.80 3.08 -10.26
CA PHE A 95 -4.17 4.49 -10.19
C PHE A 95 -2.95 5.40 -10.18
N PHE A 96 -3.11 6.58 -10.76
CA PHE A 96 -2.12 7.65 -10.84
C PHE A 96 -2.76 8.99 -10.46
N TYR A 97 -1.95 9.92 -9.94
CA TYR A 97 -2.38 11.28 -9.62
C TYR A 97 -1.59 12.27 -10.48
N MET A 98 -2.22 12.81 -11.52
CA MET A 98 -1.53 13.51 -12.61
C MET A 98 -2.11 14.90 -12.83
N SER A 99 -1.25 15.85 -13.19
CA SER A 99 -1.62 17.23 -13.50
C SER A 99 -1.67 17.43 -15.01
N PRO A 100 -2.61 18.24 -15.56
CA PRO A 100 -2.57 18.63 -16.97
C PRO A 100 -1.32 19.46 -17.36
N MET A 101 -0.55 19.95 -16.38
CA MET A 101 0.72 20.64 -16.61
C MET A 101 1.85 19.67 -16.99
N ASP A 102 1.73 18.39 -16.63
CA ASP A 102 2.71 17.35 -16.95
C ASP A 102 2.60 16.95 -18.43
N GLU A 103 3.74 16.88 -19.10
CA GLU A 103 3.88 16.47 -20.50
C GLU A 103 3.35 15.04 -20.72
N LEU A 104 3.53 14.12 -19.77
CA LEU A 104 2.96 12.77 -19.86
C LEU A 104 1.42 12.82 -19.91
N THR A 105 0.79 13.70 -19.12
CA THR A 105 -0.66 13.89 -19.15
C THR A 105 -1.10 14.43 -20.51
N GLN A 106 -0.38 15.40 -21.05
CA GLN A 106 -0.67 16.00 -22.34
C GLN A 106 -0.55 14.97 -23.48
N ASN A 107 0.45 14.09 -23.40
CA ASN A 107 0.65 12.99 -24.32
C ASN A 107 -0.48 11.97 -24.25
N ILE A 108 -0.91 11.58 -23.05
CA ILE A 108 -2.04 10.66 -22.86
C ILE A 108 -3.36 11.22 -23.41
N VAL A 109 -3.60 12.53 -23.27
CA VAL A 109 -4.79 13.18 -23.83
C VAL A 109 -4.83 13.07 -25.36
N ALA A 110 -3.67 13.15 -26.03
CA ALA A 110 -3.58 12.95 -27.47
C ALA A 110 -3.59 11.47 -27.87
N HIS A 111 -2.92 10.63 -27.10
CA HIS A 111 -2.67 9.22 -27.36
C HIS A 111 -2.82 8.41 -26.07
N ALA A 112 -4.02 7.87 -25.85
CA ALA A 112 -4.33 7.15 -24.62
C ALA A 112 -3.53 5.85 -24.43
N ASN A 113 -3.03 5.26 -25.53
CA ASN A 113 -2.23 4.03 -25.48
C ASN A 113 -0.85 4.29 -24.87
N CYS A 114 -0.49 3.49 -23.88
CA CYS A 114 0.76 3.64 -23.17
C CYS A 114 1.24 2.30 -22.60
N THR A 115 2.47 2.30 -22.09
CA THR A 115 2.99 1.19 -21.31
C THR A 115 3.48 1.66 -19.95
N PHE A 116 3.36 0.84 -18.92
CA PHE A 116 3.90 1.14 -17.60
C PHE A 116 4.84 0.03 -17.16
N THR A 117 6.10 0.38 -16.86
CA THR A 117 7.12 -0.59 -16.49
C THR A 117 7.51 -0.47 -15.02
N VAL A 118 7.55 -1.62 -14.34
CA VAL A 118 7.98 -1.76 -12.95
C VAL A 118 9.03 -2.87 -12.82
N SER A 119 9.90 -2.74 -11.82
CA SER A 119 10.97 -3.68 -11.50
C SER A 119 10.97 -4.01 -10.01
N GLU A 120 11.25 -5.27 -9.69
CA GLU A 120 11.33 -5.77 -8.32
C GLU A 120 12.46 -5.09 -7.54
N ASP A 121 13.48 -4.55 -8.23
CA ASP A 121 14.56 -3.77 -7.62
C ASP A 121 14.07 -2.45 -6.97
N GLN A 122 12.91 -1.94 -7.43
CA GLN A 122 12.30 -0.72 -6.88
C GLN A 122 11.65 -0.95 -5.51
N ILE A 123 11.47 -2.20 -5.11
CA ILE A 123 10.80 -2.54 -3.86
C ILE A 123 11.74 -2.20 -2.71
N HIS A 124 11.42 -1.13 -1.98
CA HIS A 124 12.08 -0.83 -0.72
C HIS A 124 11.20 -1.30 0.43
N THR A 125 11.64 -2.30 1.21
CA THR A 125 11.08 -2.50 2.54
C THR A 125 11.60 -1.37 3.43
N SER A 126 10.72 -0.68 4.13
CA SER A 126 11.09 0.37 5.06
C SER A 126 11.90 -0.19 6.24
N THR A 127 13.20 -0.36 6.06
CA THR A 127 14.13 -0.19 7.17
C THR A 127 14.55 1.26 7.13
N ASP A 128 14.06 2.02 8.10
CA ASP A 128 14.45 3.40 8.36
C ASP A 128 15.98 3.56 8.19
N PRO A 129 16.47 4.43 7.28
CA PRO A 129 17.90 4.61 7.06
C PRO A 129 18.63 5.09 8.33
N THR A 130 17.92 5.65 9.32
CA THR A 130 18.49 6.06 10.61
C THR A 130 18.66 4.91 11.63
N THR A 131 18.09 3.74 11.35
CA THR A 131 18.30 2.50 12.14
C THR A 131 19.26 1.51 11.48
N SER A 132 19.78 1.82 10.29
CA SER A 132 20.92 1.12 9.70
C SER A 132 22.25 1.53 10.36
N THR A 133 22.29 1.57 11.70
CA THR A 133 23.58 1.42 12.36
C THR A 133 24.12 0.05 12.00
N SER A 134 25.27 0.05 11.34
CA SER A 134 26.03 -1.05 10.78
C SER A 134 26.53 -2.09 11.82
N SER A 135 25.81 -2.28 12.94
CA SER A 135 26.10 -3.29 13.95
C SER A 135 25.06 -4.42 14.01
N SER A 136 23.95 -4.31 13.26
CA SER A 136 23.00 -5.42 13.10
C SER A 136 23.61 -6.51 12.22
N SER A 137 23.78 -7.70 12.78
CA SER A 137 24.22 -8.92 12.09
C SER A 137 23.14 -9.52 11.19
N LEU A 138 22.02 -8.82 10.99
CA LEU A 138 20.97 -9.22 10.08
C LEU A 138 21.34 -8.80 8.65
N PRO A 139 21.13 -9.66 7.64
CA PRO A 139 21.36 -9.28 6.26
C PRO A 139 20.46 -8.07 5.93
N ALA A 140 21.06 -6.97 5.49
CA ALA A 140 20.33 -5.85 4.92
C ALA A 140 19.34 -6.39 3.88
N TYR A 141 18.09 -5.93 3.90
CA TYR A 141 17.13 -6.28 2.86
C TYR A 141 17.72 -5.87 1.50
N ARG A 142 17.79 -6.83 0.58
CA ARG A 142 18.27 -6.61 -0.79
C ARG A 142 17.10 -6.84 -1.74
N PRO A 143 16.61 -5.79 -2.43
CA PRO A 143 15.68 -5.98 -3.55
C PRO A 143 16.21 -7.04 -4.50
N CYS A 144 15.32 -7.87 -5.06
CA CYS A 144 15.71 -8.99 -5.93
C CYS A 144 16.80 -9.93 -5.37
N ALA A 145 16.89 -10.10 -4.04
CA ALA A 145 17.98 -10.84 -3.38
C ALA A 145 19.40 -10.30 -3.66
N GLY A 146 19.52 -9.05 -4.13
CA GLY A 146 20.79 -8.40 -4.45
C GLY A 146 21.38 -8.79 -5.79
N LEU A 147 20.59 -9.39 -6.67
CA LEU A 147 20.93 -9.61 -8.06
C LEU A 147 20.99 -8.28 -8.82
N ASP A 148 21.70 -8.27 -9.95
CA ASP A 148 21.62 -7.11 -10.85
C ASP A 148 20.17 -6.95 -11.38
N PRO A 149 19.64 -5.72 -11.52
CA PRO A 149 18.26 -5.50 -11.96
C PRO A 149 17.92 -6.08 -13.35
N GLU A 150 18.92 -6.38 -14.18
CA GLU A 150 18.74 -7.02 -15.48
C GLU A 150 18.73 -8.56 -15.39
N GLU A 151 19.20 -9.15 -14.29
CA GLU A 151 19.17 -10.60 -14.12
C GLU A 151 17.72 -11.12 -14.12
N PRO A 152 17.37 -12.13 -14.95
CA PRO A 152 15.98 -12.56 -15.12
C PRO A 152 15.20 -12.93 -13.84
N PRO A 153 15.83 -13.48 -12.78
CA PRO A 153 15.14 -13.69 -11.51
C PRO A 153 14.71 -12.40 -10.79
N CYS A 154 15.32 -11.25 -11.06
CA CYS A 154 14.85 -9.94 -10.62
C CYS A 154 13.66 -9.54 -11.50
N ALA A 155 12.45 -9.73 -10.99
CA ALA A 155 11.27 -9.66 -11.84
C ALA A 155 11.01 -8.25 -12.36
N ARG A 156 10.64 -8.12 -13.63
CA ARG A 156 10.20 -6.87 -14.23
C ARG A 156 9.02 -7.10 -15.16
N ALA A 157 8.08 -6.16 -15.14
CA ALA A 157 6.88 -6.23 -15.96
C ALA A 157 6.67 -4.91 -16.70
N THR A 158 6.33 -5.01 -17.99
CA THR A 158 5.81 -3.90 -18.78
C THR A 158 4.33 -4.20 -19.04
N LEU A 159 3.46 -3.38 -18.45
CA LEU A 159 2.02 -3.43 -18.64
C LEU A 159 1.64 -2.60 -19.86
N LEU A 160 0.82 -3.14 -20.74
CA LEU A 160 0.34 -2.48 -21.95
C LEU A 160 -1.16 -2.19 -21.79
N GLY A 161 -1.60 -1.04 -22.29
CA GLY A 161 -3.01 -0.70 -22.22
C GLY A 161 -3.29 0.74 -22.64
N HIS A 162 -4.34 1.30 -22.06
CA HIS A 162 -4.65 2.71 -22.22
C HIS A 162 -4.90 3.37 -20.85
N LEU A 163 -4.48 4.62 -20.73
CA LEU A 163 -4.67 5.43 -19.53
C LEU A 163 -5.89 6.34 -19.72
N ALA A 164 -6.77 6.39 -18.74
CA ALA A 164 -7.98 7.21 -18.79
C ALA A 164 -8.27 7.93 -17.46
N PRO A 165 -8.94 9.09 -17.47
CA PRO A 165 -9.40 9.73 -16.24
C PRO A 165 -10.36 8.83 -15.46
N VAL A 166 -10.19 8.77 -14.14
CA VAL A 166 -11.09 8.03 -13.25
C VAL A 166 -12.46 8.74 -13.17
N PRO A 167 -13.57 8.03 -13.43
CA PRO A 167 -14.91 8.61 -13.34
C PRO A 167 -15.20 9.19 -11.94
N PRO A 168 -16.01 10.25 -11.79
CA PRO A 168 -16.29 10.88 -10.50
C PRO A 168 -16.75 9.91 -9.39
N ALA A 169 -17.52 8.88 -9.77
CA ALA A 169 -18.02 7.87 -8.83
C ALA A 169 -16.89 6.99 -8.22
N GLU A 170 -15.76 6.83 -8.92
CA GLU A 170 -14.63 5.99 -8.53
C GLU A 170 -13.45 6.79 -7.95
N GLN A 171 -13.48 8.13 -8.05
CA GLN A 171 -12.40 8.97 -7.52
C GLN A 171 -12.10 8.77 -6.03
N PRO A 172 -13.09 8.56 -5.13
CA PRO A 172 -12.79 8.26 -3.72
C PRO A 172 -11.93 7.01 -3.53
N ARG A 173 -12.14 5.98 -4.37
CA ARG A 173 -11.33 4.74 -4.34
C ARG A 173 -9.91 5.00 -4.82
N ALA A 174 -9.74 5.71 -5.94
CA ALA A 174 -8.42 6.07 -6.47
C ALA A 174 -7.63 6.93 -5.46
N GLN A 175 -8.29 7.93 -4.87
CA GLN A 175 -7.71 8.77 -3.82
C GLN A 175 -7.26 7.94 -2.62
N GLN A 176 -8.12 7.05 -2.11
CA GLN A 176 -7.77 6.18 -0.99
C GLN A 176 -6.57 5.30 -1.32
N ALA A 177 -6.55 4.67 -2.49
CA ALA A 177 -5.46 3.81 -2.93
C ALA A 177 -4.13 4.57 -3.01
N LEU A 178 -4.13 5.75 -3.64
CA LEU A 178 -2.94 6.56 -3.83
C LEU A 178 -2.44 7.17 -2.53
N PHE A 179 -3.30 7.85 -1.76
CA PHE A 179 -2.87 8.61 -0.59
C PHE A 179 -2.48 7.69 0.58
N ALA A 180 -3.01 6.45 0.63
CA ALA A 180 -2.53 5.44 1.58
C ALA A 180 -1.06 5.04 1.33
N ARG A 181 -0.61 5.06 0.07
CA ARG A 181 0.79 4.72 -0.29
C ARG A 181 1.69 5.95 -0.43
N HIS A 182 1.10 7.10 -0.76
CA HIS A 182 1.77 8.36 -1.05
C HIS A 182 1.11 9.51 -0.26
N PRO A 183 1.24 9.54 1.07
CA PRO A 183 0.49 10.48 1.91
C PRO A 183 0.78 11.96 1.58
N ARG A 184 1.97 12.25 1.05
CA ARG A 184 2.37 13.60 0.62
C ARG A 184 1.56 14.14 -0.57
N MET A 185 0.89 13.28 -1.35
CA MET A 185 0.02 13.73 -2.45
C MET A 185 -1.17 14.57 -1.97
N ALA A 186 -1.61 14.38 -0.71
CA ALA A 186 -2.66 15.19 -0.11
C ALA A 186 -2.27 16.67 0.05
N ASP A 187 -0.96 16.95 0.13
CA ASP A 187 -0.41 18.29 0.32
C ASP A 187 0.07 18.92 -1.01
N TRP A 188 -0.13 18.27 -2.15
CA TRP A 188 0.31 18.81 -3.44
C TRP A 188 -0.49 20.08 -3.82
N PRO A 189 0.12 21.04 -4.54
CA PRO A 189 -0.51 22.33 -4.83
C PRO A 189 -1.84 22.19 -5.57
N ALA A 190 -2.90 22.78 -5.02
CA ALA A 190 -4.25 22.66 -5.58
C ALA A 190 -4.42 23.37 -6.94
N ASP A 191 -3.64 24.43 -7.19
CA ASP A 191 -3.62 25.21 -8.43
C ASP A 191 -2.93 24.47 -9.59
N HIS A 192 -2.33 23.31 -9.33
CA HIS A 192 -1.80 22.42 -10.37
C HIS A 192 -2.86 21.43 -10.91
N HIS A 193 -4.09 21.47 -10.39
CA HIS A 193 -5.24 20.73 -10.94
C HIS A 193 -5.01 19.22 -11.12
N PHE A 194 -4.37 18.58 -10.14
CA PHE A 194 -4.18 17.13 -10.16
C PHE A 194 -5.52 16.39 -10.19
N THR A 195 -5.60 15.32 -10.97
CA THR A 195 -6.74 14.43 -11.06
C THR A 195 -6.29 12.97 -11.16
N PHE A 196 -7.24 12.04 -11.00
CA PHE A 196 -6.96 10.61 -10.94
C PHE A 196 -7.06 9.98 -12.33
N TYR A 197 -6.08 9.15 -12.67
CA TYR A 197 -6.06 8.33 -13.88
C TYR A 197 -5.96 6.85 -13.51
N GLU A 198 -6.50 5.98 -14.36
CA GLU A 198 -6.39 4.52 -14.27
C GLU A 198 -5.77 3.95 -15.55
N LEU A 199 -4.82 3.00 -15.39
CA LEU A 199 -4.34 2.18 -16.50
C LEU A 199 -5.24 0.95 -16.64
N HIS A 200 -5.92 0.88 -17.78
CA HIS A 200 -6.68 -0.29 -18.20
C HIS A 200 -5.74 -1.26 -18.93
N VAL A 201 -5.27 -2.26 -18.19
CA VAL A 201 -4.27 -3.23 -18.67
C VAL A 201 -4.93 -4.19 -19.66
N SER A 202 -4.48 -4.17 -20.91
CA SER A 202 -4.92 -5.12 -21.94
C SER A 202 -4.09 -6.39 -21.94
N SER A 203 -2.79 -6.27 -21.69
CA SER A 203 -1.82 -7.35 -21.60
C SER A 203 -0.56 -6.86 -20.91
N LEU A 204 0.36 -7.76 -20.58
CA LEU A 204 1.66 -7.39 -20.06
C LEU A 204 2.74 -8.39 -20.49
N HIS A 205 3.97 -7.92 -20.50
CA HIS A 205 5.16 -8.75 -20.67
C HIS A 205 5.90 -8.84 -19.34
N LEU A 206 6.14 -10.04 -18.86
CA LEU A 206 6.81 -10.32 -17.59
C LEU A 206 8.12 -11.07 -17.85
N LEU A 207 9.22 -10.62 -17.27
CA LEU A 207 10.41 -11.43 -17.06
C LEU A 207 10.55 -11.69 -15.56
N SER A 208 10.44 -12.95 -15.14
CA SER A 208 10.57 -13.38 -13.74
C SER A 208 11.54 -14.55 -13.54
N TRP A 209 12.06 -15.09 -14.65
CA TRP A 209 13.06 -16.15 -14.69
C TRP A 209 13.72 -16.24 -16.07
N TYR A 210 14.74 -17.09 -16.20
CA TYR A 210 15.33 -17.42 -17.49
C TYR A 210 14.32 -18.11 -18.43
N GLY A 211 14.51 -17.95 -19.75
CA GLY A 211 13.64 -18.56 -20.76
C GLY A 211 12.87 -17.56 -21.64
N GLY A 212 13.03 -16.26 -21.39
CA GLY A 212 12.39 -15.19 -22.16
C GLY A 212 11.18 -14.58 -21.44
N MET A 213 10.56 -13.59 -22.08
CA MET A 213 9.39 -12.88 -21.54
C MET A 213 8.14 -13.76 -21.64
N ALA A 214 7.41 -13.88 -20.53
CA ALA A 214 6.06 -14.40 -20.52
C ALA A 214 5.07 -13.31 -20.97
N LEU A 215 4.15 -13.66 -21.87
CA LEU A 215 3.03 -12.82 -22.25
C LEU A 215 1.83 -13.20 -21.39
N VAL A 216 1.22 -12.22 -20.72
CA VAL A 216 0.06 -12.42 -19.86
C VAL A 216 -1.09 -11.54 -20.38
N GLU A 217 -2.23 -12.15 -20.61
CA GLU A 217 -3.44 -11.44 -21.04
C GLU A 217 -4.03 -10.64 -19.87
N GLY A 218 -4.67 -9.50 -20.17
CA GLY A 218 -5.29 -8.65 -19.16
C GLY A 218 -6.34 -9.38 -18.32
N ALA A 219 -7.09 -10.31 -18.93
CA ALA A 219 -8.07 -11.14 -18.22
C ALA A 219 -7.41 -11.99 -17.12
N ASP A 220 -6.28 -12.64 -17.42
CA ASP A 220 -5.54 -13.45 -16.46
C ASP A 220 -4.92 -12.60 -15.36
N TYR A 221 -4.39 -11.42 -15.73
CA TYR A 221 -3.87 -10.43 -14.78
C TYR A 221 -4.93 -9.98 -13.77
N TYR A 222 -6.15 -9.66 -14.23
CA TYR A 222 -7.23 -9.23 -13.35
C TYR A 222 -7.85 -10.38 -12.55
N ALA A 223 -7.82 -11.61 -13.07
CA ALA A 223 -8.30 -12.81 -12.39
C ALA A 223 -7.37 -13.27 -11.25
N ALA A 224 -6.05 -13.11 -11.40
CA ALA A 224 -5.09 -13.44 -10.34
C ALA A 224 -5.28 -12.53 -9.11
N ARG A 225 -5.04 -13.01 -7.89
CA ARG A 225 -5.12 -12.21 -6.67
C ARG A 225 -3.99 -12.62 -5.71
N PRO A 226 -3.01 -11.75 -5.44
CA PRO A 226 -2.05 -11.97 -4.36
C PRO A 226 -2.81 -12.05 -3.03
N GLU A 227 -2.51 -13.07 -2.23
CA GLU A 227 -3.09 -13.22 -0.89
C GLU A 227 -2.14 -12.63 0.15
N GLY A 228 -2.66 -11.66 0.92
CA GLY A 228 -1.93 -11.09 2.04
C GLY A 228 -1.88 -12.10 3.18
N GLN A 229 -0.69 -12.35 3.71
CA GLN A 229 -0.50 -13.24 4.86
C GLN A 229 -0.07 -12.41 6.08
N PRO A 230 -0.58 -12.71 7.29
CA PRO A 230 -0.05 -12.10 8.50
C PRO A 230 1.43 -12.44 8.63
N GLN A 231 2.28 -11.43 8.71
CA GLN A 231 3.69 -11.56 9.00
C GLN A 231 3.96 -10.92 10.36
N LEU A 232 4.63 -11.66 11.25
CA LEU A 232 5.25 -11.04 12.42
C LEU A 232 6.34 -10.10 11.91
N MET A 233 6.29 -8.82 12.29
CA MET A 233 7.50 -8.00 12.28
C MET A 233 8.47 -8.64 13.29
N ARG A 234 9.61 -9.13 12.81
CA ARG A 234 10.72 -9.58 13.66
C ARG A 234 11.77 -8.48 13.76
#